data_AF-A0A8B8AE15-F1
#
_entry.id   AF-A0A8B8AE15-F1
#
_cell.length_a   1.000
_cell.length_b   1.000
_cell.length_c   1.000
_cell.angle_alpha   90.00
_cell.angle_beta   90.00
_cell.angle_gamma   90.00
#
_symmetry.space_group_name_H-M   'P 1'
#
loop_
_entity.id
_entity.type
_entity.pdbx_description
1 polymer ?
#
loop_
_entity_poly.entity_id
_entity_poly.type
_entity_poly.pdbx_seq_one_letter_code
_entity_poly.pdbx_strand_id
1 'polypeptide(L)'
;MEIIYIVVVFLTFSLLKFELECRELEGYKFPVYTTEFCPRNEEEWNNRSSALNCKGESTYSCFPNDNITELIEFCYPMKIIAISRGLCLFLSKRRSELDSYECRTFEYGCPDRPYLGSSVYKYSSCVTIGNGCFLAESFCESTTTVSQEWTQEPFKTGPDKASFWIGSVYAIILLIIFILMIHLKRKLSKRRKNAVDDEEAHHEIDLCLCGDFTSHLRISHSFRDATITGEGLHFGLCSAFTTTEE
;
A
#
# COMPACT_ATOMS: atom_id res chain seq x y z
N MET A 1 23.96 14.55 -17.43
CA MET A 1 22.83 13.69 -17.86
C MET A 1 22.62 12.50 -16.95
N GLU A 2 23.69 11.94 -16.35
CA GLU A 2 23.59 10.78 -15.44
C GLU A 2 22.83 11.06 -14.14
N ILE A 3 23.03 12.21 -13.49
CA ILE A 3 22.34 12.55 -12.22
C ILE A 3 20.82 12.66 -12.42
N ILE A 4 20.38 13.23 -13.55
CA ILE A 4 18.96 13.38 -13.86
C ILE A 4 18.33 12.00 -14.11
N TYR A 5 19.03 11.11 -14.81
CA TYR A 5 18.58 9.74 -15.02
C TYR A 5 18.43 8.98 -13.69
N ILE A 6 19.41 9.12 -12.79
CA ILE A 6 19.36 8.49 -11.46
C ILE A 6 18.18 9.02 -10.65
N VAL A 7 17.95 10.34 -10.62
CA VAL A 7 16.82 10.94 -9.88
C VAL A 7 15.48 10.50 -10.46
N VAL A 8 15.34 10.45 -11.80
CA VAL A 8 14.11 9.97 -12.44
C VAL A 8 13.86 8.50 -12.13
N VAL A 9 14.89 7.64 -12.23
CA VAL A 9 14.77 6.21 -11.88
C VAL A 9 14.38 6.03 -10.41
N PHE A 10 15.00 6.80 -9.50
CA PHE A 10 14.70 6.72 -8.07
C PHE A 10 13.29 7.20 -7.74
N LEU A 11 12.81 8.27 -8.38
CA LEU A 11 11.44 8.77 -8.24
C LEU A 11 10.43 7.79 -8.83
N THR A 12 10.70 7.21 -10.01
CA THR A 12 9.83 6.18 -10.59
C THR A 12 9.81 4.90 -9.76
N PHE A 13 10.93 4.49 -9.16
CA PHE A 13 11.00 3.31 -8.30
C PHE A 13 10.32 3.54 -6.95
N SER A 14 10.40 4.77 -6.42
CA SER A 14 9.67 5.18 -5.22
C SER A 14 8.16 5.26 -5.46
N LEU A 15 7.73 5.67 -6.66
CA LEU A 15 6.32 5.68 -7.07
C LEU A 15 5.79 4.27 -7.40
N LEU A 16 6.60 3.39 -8.00
CA LEU A 16 6.25 1.98 -8.24
C LEU A 16 6.21 1.16 -6.95
N LYS A 17 7.01 1.49 -5.93
CA LYS A 17 6.88 0.93 -4.58
C LYS A 17 5.67 1.45 -3.81
N PHE A 18 5.09 2.57 -4.24
CA PHE A 18 3.90 3.15 -3.64
C PHE A 18 2.62 2.43 -4.07
N GLU A 19 2.64 1.65 -5.17
CA GLU A 19 1.50 0.84 -5.64
C GLU A 19 1.27 -0.46 -4.86
N LEU A 20 2.04 -0.74 -3.80
CA LEU A 20 1.70 -1.79 -2.82
C LEU A 20 0.65 -1.27 -1.81
N GLU A 21 -0.35 -0.55 -2.31
CA GLU A 21 -1.47 -0.08 -1.51
C GLU A 21 -2.39 -1.25 -1.21
N CYS A 22 -2.70 -1.45 0.07
CA CYS A 22 -3.82 -2.30 0.49
C CYS A 22 -5.09 -1.71 -0.15
N ARG A 23 -5.59 -2.32 -1.23
CA ARG A 23 -6.77 -1.86 -1.94
C ARG A 23 -8.02 -2.23 -1.15
N GLU A 24 -8.84 -1.24 -0.80
CA GLU A 24 -10.17 -1.49 -0.23
C GLU A 24 -11.10 -2.11 -1.29
N LEU A 25 -11.85 -3.14 -0.90
CA LEU A 25 -12.76 -3.87 -1.76
C LEU A 25 -14.21 -3.44 -1.53
N GLU A 26 -14.91 -3.13 -2.61
CA GLU A 26 -16.33 -2.80 -2.58
C GLU A 26 -17.24 -4.04 -2.52
N GLY A 27 -18.44 -3.85 -1.94
CA GLY A 27 -19.51 -4.85 -1.90
C GLY A 27 -19.58 -5.67 -0.61
N TYR A 28 -18.75 -5.35 0.39
CA TYR A 28 -18.85 -5.90 1.73
C TYR A 28 -19.61 -4.96 2.68
N LYS A 29 -20.18 -5.50 3.76
CA LYS A 29 -20.91 -4.74 4.80
C LYS A 29 -19.98 -3.99 5.77
N PHE A 30 -18.68 -4.20 5.68
CA PHE A 30 -17.64 -3.57 6.49
C PHE A 30 -16.37 -3.40 5.63
N PRO A 31 -15.42 -2.53 6.03
CA PRO A 31 -14.18 -2.33 5.28
C PRO A 31 -13.37 -3.62 5.15
N VAL A 32 -12.97 -3.95 3.93
CA VAL A 32 -12.16 -5.13 3.59
C VAL A 32 -11.04 -4.69 2.68
N TYR A 33 -9.81 -5.10 2.99
CA TYR A 33 -8.62 -4.72 2.24
C TYR A 33 -7.93 -5.95 1.67
N THR A 34 -7.37 -5.84 0.47
CA THR A 34 -6.48 -6.89 -0.07
C THR A 34 -5.16 -6.90 0.69
N THR A 35 -4.60 -8.09 0.87
CA THR A 35 -3.24 -8.29 1.37
C THR A 35 -2.54 -9.38 0.58
N GLU A 36 -1.21 -9.31 0.49
CA GLU A 36 -0.40 -10.35 -0.16
C GLU A 36 -0.25 -11.60 0.70
N PHE A 37 -0.25 -11.43 2.02
CA PHE A 37 -0.09 -12.52 2.98
C PHE A 37 -0.87 -12.26 4.26
N CYS A 38 -1.37 -13.32 4.87
CA CYS A 38 -1.88 -13.29 6.23
C CYS A 38 -0.74 -13.35 7.25
N PRO A 39 -0.95 -12.87 8.49
CA PRO A 39 0.04 -12.96 9.55
C PRO A 39 0.56 -14.38 9.75
N ARG A 40 1.87 -14.49 9.98
CA ARG A 40 2.57 -15.78 10.15
C ARG A 40 2.74 -16.17 11.61
N ASN A 41 2.47 -15.26 12.53
CA ASN A 41 2.59 -15.44 13.97
C ASN A 41 1.69 -14.45 14.72
N GLU A 42 1.66 -14.59 16.04
CA GLU A 42 0.85 -13.76 16.94
C GLU A 42 1.26 -12.28 16.95
N GLU A 43 2.56 -11.99 16.82
CA GLU A 43 3.06 -10.61 16.79
C GLU A 43 2.60 -9.88 15.53
N GLU A 44 2.75 -10.50 14.35
CA GLU A 44 2.24 -9.98 13.09
C GLU A 44 0.71 -9.79 13.16
N TRP A 45 0.00 -10.74 13.78
CA TRP A 45 -1.45 -10.65 13.94
C TRP A 45 -1.85 -9.45 14.82
N ASN A 46 -1.17 -9.25 15.95
CA ASN A 46 -1.41 -8.12 16.84
C ASN A 46 -1.08 -6.78 16.16
N ASN A 47 0.00 -6.75 15.38
CA ASN A 47 0.38 -5.56 14.62
C ASN A 47 -0.67 -5.20 13.56
N ARG A 48 -1.12 -6.16 12.75
CA ARG A 48 -2.18 -5.92 11.75
C ARG A 48 -3.50 -5.53 12.40
N SER A 49 -3.89 -6.19 13.49
CA SER A 49 -5.08 -5.86 14.26
C SER A 49 -5.06 -4.41 14.77
N SER A 50 -3.91 -3.97 15.26
CA SER A 50 -3.69 -2.59 15.73
C SER A 50 -3.70 -1.59 14.56
N ALA A 51 -3.08 -1.92 13.43
CA ALA A 51 -3.02 -1.08 12.24
C ALA A 51 -4.40 -0.83 11.62
N LEU A 52 -5.27 -1.85 11.62
CA LEU A 52 -6.68 -1.74 11.20
C LEU A 52 -7.61 -1.20 12.29
N ASN A 53 -7.06 -0.91 13.48
CA ASN A 53 -7.81 -0.39 14.62
C ASN A 53 -9.02 -1.28 14.99
N CYS A 54 -8.88 -2.61 14.88
CA CYS A 54 -9.93 -3.54 15.27
C CYS A 54 -10.12 -3.49 16.79
N LYS A 55 -11.29 -3.02 17.24
CA LYS A 55 -11.59 -2.75 18.64
C LYS A 55 -12.92 -3.37 19.07
N GLY A 56 -13.11 -3.47 20.39
CA GLY A 56 -14.39 -3.80 21.03
C GLY A 56 -14.87 -5.22 20.72
N GLU A 57 -15.97 -5.30 19.99
CA GLU A 57 -16.65 -6.56 19.60
C GLU A 57 -16.26 -7.06 18.21
N SER A 58 -15.25 -6.43 17.59
CA SER A 58 -14.67 -6.88 16.32
C SER A 58 -13.34 -7.60 16.52
N THR A 59 -12.98 -8.49 15.60
CA THR A 59 -11.71 -9.21 15.63
C THR A 59 -11.04 -9.16 14.28
N TYR A 60 -9.76 -8.80 14.29
CA TYR A 60 -8.94 -8.85 13.10
C TYR A 60 -8.92 -10.26 12.51
N SER A 61 -9.20 -10.33 11.23
CA SER A 61 -9.34 -11.56 10.48
C SER A 61 -8.60 -11.40 9.15
N CYS A 62 -7.92 -12.47 8.74
CA CYS A 62 -7.32 -12.57 7.43
C CYS A 62 -7.64 -13.94 6.85
N PHE A 63 -8.36 -13.95 5.74
CA PHE A 63 -8.87 -15.14 5.07
C PHE A 63 -8.93 -14.91 3.55
N PRO A 64 -9.05 -15.96 2.73
CA PRO A 64 -9.36 -15.81 1.32
C PRO A 64 -10.73 -15.15 1.08
N ASN A 65 -10.89 -14.53 -0.09
CA ASN A 65 -12.19 -14.10 -0.61
C ASN A 65 -13.05 -15.30 -1.05
N ASP A 66 -14.28 -15.02 -1.49
CA ASP A 66 -15.27 -16.01 -1.92
C ASP A 66 -14.83 -16.91 -3.07
N ASN A 67 -13.89 -16.44 -3.90
CA ASN A 67 -13.37 -17.18 -5.04
C ASN A 67 -11.99 -17.80 -4.78
N ILE A 68 -11.42 -17.66 -3.57
CA ILE A 68 -10.09 -18.16 -3.19
C ILE A 68 -8.98 -17.65 -4.15
N THR A 69 -9.14 -16.41 -4.64
CA THR A 69 -8.19 -15.78 -5.58
C THR A 69 -7.32 -14.72 -4.93
N GLU A 70 -7.79 -14.10 -3.85
CA GLU A 70 -7.10 -13.03 -3.14
C GLU A 70 -7.21 -13.25 -1.63
N LEU A 71 -6.14 -12.94 -0.90
CA LEU A 71 -6.20 -12.83 0.56
C LEU A 71 -6.70 -11.44 0.92
N ILE A 72 -7.56 -11.40 1.92
CA ILE A 72 -8.19 -10.18 2.39
C ILE A 72 -8.13 -10.11 3.89
N GLU A 73 -8.01 -8.89 4.41
CA GLU A 73 -8.00 -8.61 5.83
C GLU A 73 -9.04 -7.58 6.21
N PHE A 74 -9.62 -7.75 7.39
CA PHE A 74 -10.78 -6.98 7.85
C PHE A 74 -10.99 -7.13 9.36
N CYS A 75 -11.75 -6.20 9.95
CA CYS A 75 -12.29 -6.35 11.30
C CYS A 75 -13.66 -7.03 11.22
N TYR A 76 -13.73 -8.33 11.53
CA TYR A 76 -15.00 -9.05 11.49
C TYR A 76 -15.89 -8.64 12.68
N PRO A 77 -17.20 -8.41 12.51
CA PRO A 77 -18.10 -7.93 13.58
C PRO A 77 -18.50 -9.04 14.57
N MET A 78 -17.51 -9.82 15.01
CA MET A 78 -17.64 -10.82 16.06
C MET A 78 -16.31 -11.00 16.77
N LYS A 79 -16.34 -11.01 18.11
CA LYS A 79 -15.15 -11.09 18.97
C LYS A 79 -14.46 -12.46 18.98
N ILE A 80 -15.22 -13.53 18.78
CA ILE A 80 -14.70 -14.90 18.83
C ILE A 80 -15.22 -15.66 17.62
N ILE A 81 -14.31 -16.00 16.71
CA ILE A 81 -14.59 -16.85 15.56
C ILE A 81 -14.05 -18.25 15.90
N ALA A 82 -14.93 -19.16 16.30
CA ALA A 82 -14.57 -20.55 16.56
C ALA A 82 -14.69 -21.38 15.28
N ILE A 83 -13.61 -22.06 14.91
CA ILE A 83 -13.51 -22.84 13.68
C ILE A 83 -13.37 -24.31 14.06
N SER A 84 -14.23 -25.16 13.49
CA SER A 84 -14.19 -26.59 13.75
C SER A 84 -12.99 -27.25 13.06
N ARG A 85 -12.55 -28.39 13.58
CA ARG A 85 -11.56 -29.23 12.90
C ARG A 85 -12.02 -29.60 11.48
N GLY A 86 -11.06 -29.77 10.57
CA GLY A 86 -11.32 -30.14 9.18
C GLY A 86 -11.84 -29.00 8.31
N LEU A 87 -11.92 -27.76 8.83
CA LEU A 87 -12.42 -26.60 8.11
C LEU A 87 -11.37 -25.49 8.04
N CYS A 88 -11.27 -24.89 6.87
CA CYS A 88 -10.73 -23.55 6.67
C CYS A 88 -11.90 -22.56 6.48
N LEU A 89 -11.66 -21.25 6.58
CA LEU A 89 -12.69 -20.24 6.33
C LEU A 89 -12.33 -19.35 5.15
N PHE A 90 -13.34 -18.77 4.53
CA PHE A 90 -13.25 -17.69 3.56
C PHE A 90 -14.38 -16.68 3.81
N LEU A 91 -14.23 -15.44 3.33
CA LEU A 91 -15.29 -14.43 3.47
C LEU A 91 -16.19 -14.42 2.23
N SER A 92 -17.47 -14.76 2.43
CA SER A 92 -18.47 -14.69 1.36
C SER A 92 -18.83 -13.25 1.05
N LYS A 93 -18.57 -12.79 -0.18
CA LYS A 93 -18.95 -11.44 -0.64
C LYS A 93 -20.46 -11.20 -0.55
N ARG A 94 -21.28 -12.21 -0.89
CA ARG A 94 -22.74 -12.11 -0.95
C ARG A 94 -23.37 -11.67 0.37
N ARG A 95 -22.87 -12.16 1.50
CA ARG A 95 -23.42 -11.86 2.83
C ARG A 95 -22.47 -11.08 3.74
N SER A 96 -21.21 -10.95 3.34
CA SER A 96 -20.10 -10.48 4.19
C SER A 96 -20.01 -11.30 5.48
N GLU A 97 -20.15 -12.60 5.33
CA GLU A 97 -20.13 -13.59 6.41
C GLU A 97 -19.04 -14.60 6.13
N LEU A 98 -18.41 -15.10 7.20
CA LEU A 98 -17.47 -16.20 7.09
C LEU A 98 -18.22 -17.49 6.72
N ASP A 99 -17.72 -18.18 5.71
CA ASP A 99 -18.20 -19.49 5.30
C ASP A 99 -17.03 -20.48 5.36
N SER A 100 -17.35 -21.77 5.35
CA SER A 100 -16.39 -22.84 5.60
C SER A 100 -16.03 -23.63 4.35
N TYR A 101 -14.76 -24.01 4.26
CA TYR A 101 -14.21 -24.90 3.26
C TYR A 101 -13.73 -26.19 3.93
N GLU A 102 -14.17 -27.36 3.45
CA GLU A 102 -13.76 -28.65 4.00
C GLU A 102 -12.37 -29.04 3.47
N CYS A 103 -11.33 -28.93 4.30
CA CYS A 103 -9.94 -29.12 3.90
C CYS A 103 -9.43 -30.56 4.05
N ARG A 104 -10.32 -31.54 4.26
CA ARG A 104 -9.89 -32.95 4.53
C ARG A 104 -9.13 -33.59 3.36
N THR A 105 -9.29 -33.02 2.18
CA THR A 105 -8.60 -33.40 0.94
C THR A 105 -7.22 -32.75 0.81
N PHE A 106 -6.83 -31.86 1.72
CA PHE A 106 -5.50 -31.27 1.73
C PHE A 106 -4.47 -32.37 1.99
N GLU A 107 -3.35 -32.30 1.29
CA GLU A 107 -2.20 -33.17 1.52
C GLU A 107 -1.55 -32.88 2.88
N TYR A 108 -1.63 -31.63 3.36
CA TYR A 108 -1.06 -31.20 4.63
C TYR A 108 -1.74 -29.96 5.24
N GLY A 109 -1.61 -29.84 6.57
CA GLY A 109 -1.93 -28.61 7.30
C GLY A 109 -3.43 -28.29 7.47
N CYS A 110 -4.33 -29.21 7.13
CA CYS A 110 -5.74 -29.09 7.52
C CYS A 110 -5.88 -29.24 9.06
N PRO A 111 -6.64 -28.37 9.75
CA PRO A 111 -6.75 -28.40 11.21
C PRO A 111 -7.33 -29.72 11.76
N ASP A 112 -6.63 -30.36 12.69
CA ASP A 112 -7.04 -31.61 13.33
C ASP A 112 -7.91 -31.39 14.59
N ARG A 113 -7.85 -30.17 15.14
CA ARG A 113 -8.60 -29.72 16.32
C ARG A 113 -9.26 -28.36 16.07
N PRO A 114 -10.34 -28.03 16.81
CA PRO A 114 -10.93 -26.70 16.77
C PRO A 114 -9.91 -25.61 17.11
N TYR A 115 -10.06 -24.45 16.50
CA TYR A 115 -9.17 -23.30 16.69
C TYR A 115 -9.93 -21.98 16.55
N LEU A 116 -9.26 -20.87 16.87
CA LEU A 116 -9.84 -19.54 16.76
C LEU A 116 -9.37 -18.86 15.48
N GLY A 117 -10.20 -18.00 14.89
CA GLY A 117 -9.81 -17.15 13.77
C GLY A 117 -8.60 -16.27 14.10
N SER A 118 -8.47 -15.83 15.36
CA SER A 118 -7.28 -15.12 15.87
C SER A 118 -6.00 -15.96 15.91
N SER A 119 -6.10 -17.26 15.65
CA SER A 119 -4.98 -18.20 15.62
C SER A 119 -4.82 -18.91 14.25
N VAL A 120 -5.42 -18.36 13.19
CA VAL A 120 -5.35 -18.91 11.82
C VAL A 120 -3.91 -19.06 11.32
N TYR A 121 -2.98 -18.22 11.79
CA TYR A 121 -1.55 -18.30 11.48
C TYR A 121 -0.90 -19.65 11.87
N LYS A 122 -1.52 -20.42 12.77
CA LYS A 122 -1.07 -21.78 13.13
C LYS A 122 -1.40 -22.82 12.05
N TYR A 123 -2.27 -22.49 11.09
CA TYR A 123 -2.73 -23.35 10.00
C TYR A 123 -2.54 -22.63 8.67
N SER A 124 -1.28 -22.41 8.27
CA SER A 124 -0.93 -21.66 7.07
C SER A 124 -1.57 -22.21 5.79
N SER A 125 -1.83 -23.52 5.69
CA SER A 125 -2.54 -24.12 4.56
C SER A 125 -3.94 -23.51 4.34
N CYS A 126 -4.60 -23.01 5.39
CA CYS A 126 -5.90 -22.32 5.28
C CYS A 126 -5.83 -20.87 4.78
N VAL A 127 -4.63 -20.33 4.57
CA VAL A 127 -4.39 -18.96 4.09
C VAL A 127 -3.28 -18.91 3.04
N THR A 128 -2.94 -20.06 2.45
CA THR A 128 -1.97 -20.17 1.36
C THR A 128 -2.71 -20.61 0.12
N ILE A 129 -2.90 -19.68 -0.81
CA ILE A 129 -3.72 -19.85 -2.00
C ILE A 129 -2.92 -19.58 -3.28
N GLY A 130 -3.37 -20.15 -4.39
CA GLY A 130 -2.85 -19.87 -5.72
C GLY A 130 -3.74 -20.51 -6.77
N ASN A 131 -3.80 -19.92 -7.97
CA ASN A 131 -4.62 -20.43 -9.08
C ASN A 131 -6.11 -20.67 -8.74
N GLY A 132 -6.68 -19.92 -7.78
CA GLY A 132 -8.08 -20.06 -7.37
C GLY A 132 -8.37 -21.24 -6.43
N CYS A 133 -7.35 -21.82 -5.80
CA CYS A 133 -7.48 -22.92 -4.86
C CYS A 133 -6.47 -22.79 -3.71
N PHE A 134 -6.63 -23.64 -2.68
CA PHE A 134 -5.65 -23.76 -1.61
C PHE A 134 -4.46 -24.59 -2.07
N LEU A 135 -3.23 -24.08 -1.93
CA LEU A 135 -2.04 -24.78 -2.44
C LEU A 135 -1.78 -26.13 -1.77
N ALA A 136 -2.39 -26.38 -0.61
CA ALA A 136 -2.30 -27.65 0.08
C ALA A 136 -3.22 -28.74 -0.50
N GLU A 137 -4.09 -28.42 -1.46
CA GLU A 137 -4.92 -29.42 -2.14
C GLU A 137 -4.15 -30.14 -3.24
N SER A 138 -4.36 -31.46 -3.32
CA SER A 138 -3.71 -32.33 -4.31
C SER A 138 -4.00 -31.93 -5.76
N PHE A 139 -5.18 -31.38 -6.04
CA PHE A 139 -5.57 -30.92 -7.36
C PHE A 139 -5.25 -29.45 -7.62
N CYS A 140 -4.75 -28.71 -6.62
CA CYS A 140 -4.28 -27.34 -6.78
C CYS A 140 -2.89 -27.33 -7.40
N GLU A 141 -2.78 -28.00 -8.55
CA GLU A 141 -1.57 -28.04 -9.34
C GLU A 141 -1.42 -26.68 -10.00
N SER A 142 -0.22 -26.12 -9.93
CA SER A 142 0.12 -24.97 -10.76
C SER A 142 -0.08 -25.44 -12.19
N THR A 143 -1.04 -24.83 -12.91
CA THR A 143 -1.03 -24.90 -14.37
C THR A 143 0.23 -24.17 -14.81
N THR A 144 1.38 -24.82 -14.67
CA THR A 144 2.57 -24.54 -15.45
C THR A 144 2.08 -24.80 -16.85
N THR A 145 1.87 -23.71 -17.58
CA THR A 145 1.54 -23.75 -18.98
C THR A 145 2.59 -24.61 -19.67
N VAL A 146 2.25 -25.88 -19.94
CA VAL A 146 2.97 -26.69 -20.92
C VAL A 146 2.58 -26.08 -22.26
N SER A 147 3.21 -24.95 -22.61
CA SER A 147 3.26 -24.51 -24.00
C SER A 147 4.27 -25.41 -24.69
N GLN A 148 3.72 -26.42 -25.36
CA GLN A 148 4.22 -27.05 -26.56
C GLN A 148 5.60 -26.60 -27.04
N GLU A 149 6.50 -27.58 -27.03
CA GLU A 149 7.58 -27.80 -28.00
C GLU A 149 7.42 -27.00 -29.31
N TRP A 150 8.35 -26.09 -29.57
CA TRP A 150 8.66 -25.63 -30.93
C TRP A 150 10.17 -25.61 -31.14
N THR A 151 10.58 -26.44 -32.08
CA THR A 151 11.90 -26.58 -32.67
C THR A 151 12.43 -25.23 -33.16
N GLN A 152 13.63 -24.85 -32.74
CA GLN A 152 14.32 -23.65 -33.22
C GLN A 152 14.82 -23.87 -34.66
N GLU A 153 14.29 -23.09 -35.60
CA GLU A 153 14.96 -22.74 -36.86
C GLU A 153 15.47 -21.28 -36.77
N PRO A 154 16.70 -20.97 -37.18
CA PRO A 154 17.26 -19.63 -37.03
C PRO A 154 16.77 -18.69 -38.14
N PHE A 155 15.84 -17.79 -37.81
CA PHE A 155 15.41 -16.72 -38.73
C PHE A 155 16.38 -15.53 -38.67
N LYS A 156 16.90 -15.17 -39.85
CA LYS A 156 17.90 -14.13 -40.09
C LYS A 156 17.36 -12.74 -39.74
N THR A 157 18.05 -12.04 -38.85
CA THR A 157 17.85 -10.60 -38.59
C THR A 157 18.45 -9.78 -39.74
N GLY A 158 17.58 -9.10 -40.50
CA GLY A 158 17.94 -7.91 -41.26
C GLY A 158 17.96 -6.68 -40.33
N PRO A 159 18.63 -5.57 -40.70
CA PRO A 159 18.72 -4.40 -39.84
C PRO A 159 17.43 -3.56 -39.88
N ASP A 160 16.68 -3.59 -38.78
CA ASP A 160 15.41 -2.89 -38.64
C ASP A 160 15.60 -1.40 -38.31
N LYS A 161 14.91 -0.53 -39.06
CA LYS A 161 14.96 0.93 -38.94
C LYS A 161 14.15 1.48 -37.76
N ALA A 162 14.38 0.96 -36.56
CA ALA A 162 13.65 1.34 -35.35
C ALA A 162 14.40 2.34 -34.44
N SER A 163 15.21 3.25 -35.00
CA SER A 163 15.97 4.25 -34.20
C SER A 163 15.59 5.71 -34.42
N PHE A 164 14.54 6.02 -35.20
CA PHE A 164 14.20 7.42 -35.50
C PHE A 164 13.09 8.05 -34.65
N TRP A 165 12.25 7.26 -33.95
CA TRP A 165 11.10 7.82 -33.22
C TRP A 165 11.45 8.35 -31.81
N ILE A 166 12.48 7.79 -31.17
CA ILE A 166 12.84 8.13 -29.78
C ILE A 166 13.40 9.55 -29.67
N GLY A 167 14.17 10.00 -30.67
CA GLY A 167 14.72 11.36 -30.71
C GLY A 167 13.63 12.44 -30.86
N SER A 168 12.55 12.14 -31.58
CA SER A 168 11.44 13.08 -31.79
C SER A 168 10.65 13.33 -30.51
N VAL A 169 10.39 12.28 -29.72
CA VAL A 169 9.65 12.40 -28.45
C VAL A 169 10.47 13.18 -27.42
N TYR A 170 11.78 12.94 -27.34
CA TYR A 170 12.66 13.68 -26.43
C TYR A 170 12.74 15.17 -26.77
N ALA A 171 12.82 15.53 -28.06
CA ALA A 171 12.84 16.92 -28.50
C ALA A 171 11.54 17.66 -28.13
N ILE A 172 10.39 16.99 -28.22
CA ILE A 172 9.08 17.55 -27.86
C ILE A 172 8.99 17.80 -26.35
N ILE A 173 9.46 16.85 -25.53
CA ILE A 173 9.47 16.99 -24.06
C ILE A 173 10.36 18.17 -23.64
N LEU A 174 11.54 18.34 -24.24
CA LEU A 174 12.43 19.47 -23.95
C LEU A 174 11.82 20.82 -24.33
N LEU A 175 11.08 20.88 -25.45
CA LEU A 175 10.36 22.09 -25.85
C LEU A 175 9.24 22.46 -24.87
N ILE A 176 8.47 21.48 -24.38
CA ILE A 176 7.41 21.72 -23.39
C ILE A 176 8.00 22.27 -22.09
N ILE A 177 9.09 21.68 -21.59
CA ILE A 177 9.78 22.16 -20.37
C ILE A 177 10.29 23.58 -20.57
N PHE A 178 10.90 23.88 -21.72
CA PHE A 178 11.39 25.22 -22.05
C PHE A 178 10.27 26.27 -22.06
N ILE A 179 9.12 25.93 -22.65
CA ILE A 179 7.92 26.79 -22.66
C ILE A 179 7.42 27.02 -21.23
N LEU A 180 7.32 25.97 -20.40
CA LEU A 180 6.92 26.10 -18.99
C LEU A 180 7.88 26.99 -18.19
N MET A 181 9.20 26.87 -18.41
CA MET A 181 10.21 27.72 -17.78
C MET A 181 10.05 29.20 -18.17
N ILE A 182 9.73 29.48 -19.43
CA ILE A 182 9.43 30.85 -19.90
C ILE A 182 8.14 31.36 -19.24
N HIS A 183 7.09 30.54 -19.16
CA HIS A 183 5.84 30.93 -18.50
C HIS A 183 6.01 31.19 -17.00
N LEU A 184 6.81 30.39 -16.30
CA LEU A 184 7.13 30.59 -14.89
C LEU A 184 7.97 31.86 -14.69
N LYS A 185 8.99 32.11 -15.53
CA LYS A 185 9.76 33.36 -15.48
C LYS A 185 8.89 34.58 -15.79
N ARG A 186 7.97 34.48 -16.75
CA ARG A 186 7.00 35.55 -17.06
C ARG A 186 6.03 35.78 -15.91
N LYS A 187 5.53 34.71 -15.26
CA LYS A 187 4.65 34.79 -14.10
C LYS A 187 5.34 35.42 -12.89
N LEU A 188 6.59 35.02 -12.61
CA LEU A 188 7.41 35.59 -11.54
C LEU A 188 7.81 37.05 -11.84
N SER A 189 8.12 37.37 -13.11
CA SER A 189 8.40 38.75 -13.53
C SER A 189 7.15 39.64 -13.45
N LYS A 190 5.95 39.12 -13.75
CA LYS A 190 4.68 39.84 -13.53
C LYS A 190 4.42 40.08 -12.05
N ARG A 191 4.64 39.06 -11.20
CA ARG A 191 4.56 39.20 -9.73
C ARG A 191 5.52 40.25 -9.19
N ARG A 192 6.73 40.34 -9.76
CA ARG A 192 7.75 41.35 -9.38
C ARG A 192 7.39 42.77 -9.83
N LYS A 193 6.64 42.95 -10.92
CA LYS A 193 6.16 44.27 -11.36
C LYS A 193 4.96 44.74 -10.53
N ASN A 194 4.01 43.84 -10.29
CA ASN A 194 2.85 44.14 -9.45
C ASN A 194 3.27 44.47 -8.00
N ALA A 195 4.29 43.80 -7.45
CA ALA A 195 4.81 44.09 -6.11
C ALA A 195 5.49 45.47 -5.98
N VAL A 196 5.97 46.06 -7.08
CA VAL A 196 6.59 47.41 -7.08
C VAL A 196 5.54 48.51 -7.17
N ASP A 197 4.39 48.23 -7.79
CA ASP A 197 3.26 49.17 -7.86
C ASP A 197 2.39 49.15 -6.58
N ASP A 198 2.41 48.05 -5.81
CA ASP A 198 1.65 47.90 -4.55
C ASP A 198 2.36 48.51 -3.31
N GLU A 199 3.69 48.73 -3.37
CA GLU A 199 4.49 49.21 -2.22
C GLU A 199 4.33 50.73 -1.94
N GLU A 200 3.71 51.49 -2.84
CA GLU A 200 3.42 52.92 -2.63
C GLU A 200 1.99 53.21 -2.11
N ALA A 201 1.13 52.18 -1.96
CA ALA A 201 -0.28 52.40 -1.60
C ALA A 201 -0.73 51.90 -0.22
N HIS A 202 -0.01 51.00 0.48
CA HIS A 202 -0.51 50.45 1.74
C HIS A 202 0.56 50.31 2.83
N HIS A 203 0.79 51.43 3.51
CA HIS A 203 0.91 51.43 4.97
C HIS A 203 -0.34 50.74 5.55
N GLU A 204 -0.15 49.93 6.60
CA GLU A 204 -1.12 49.11 7.35
C GLU A 204 -1.34 47.63 6.95
N ILE A 205 -0.89 46.77 7.89
CA ILE A 205 -1.54 45.54 8.40
C ILE A 205 -1.15 44.17 7.80
N ASP A 206 -0.51 43.43 8.72
CA ASP A 206 -0.47 41.99 9.00
C ASP A 206 0.12 40.94 8.05
N LEU A 207 1.30 40.51 8.53
CA LEU A 207 1.89 39.18 8.53
C LEU A 207 0.87 38.07 8.86
N CYS A 208 0.68 37.13 7.94
CA CYS A 208 0.11 35.81 8.22
C CYS A 208 1.04 34.70 7.72
N LEU A 209 1.93 34.27 8.61
CA LEU A 209 2.35 32.88 8.71
C LEU A 209 1.28 32.17 9.54
N CYS A 210 0.70 31.08 9.04
CA CYS A 210 0.04 30.13 9.92
C CYS A 210 0.15 28.71 9.36
N GLY A 211 1.07 27.97 9.95
CA GLY A 211 0.85 26.58 10.31
C GLY A 211 0.71 26.51 11.83
N ASP A 212 -0.44 26.03 12.27
CA ASP A 212 -0.77 25.27 13.48
C ASP A 212 -0.72 25.83 14.92
N PHE A 213 -1.81 25.44 15.61
CA PHE A 213 -1.94 25.04 17.01
C PHE A 213 -2.03 26.12 18.11
N THR A 214 -3.27 26.47 18.46
CA THR A 214 -3.66 26.90 19.80
C THR A 214 -3.57 25.74 20.79
N SER A 215 -2.71 25.84 21.81
CA SER A 215 -3.17 26.11 23.19
C SER A 215 -2.01 26.11 24.20
N HIS A 216 -1.85 27.26 24.82
CA HIS A 216 -1.28 27.54 26.15
C HIS A 216 0.10 27.01 26.53
N LEU A 217 1.10 27.83 26.21
CA LEU A 217 2.39 27.90 26.88
C LEU A 217 2.27 28.80 28.14
N ARG A 218 2.63 28.26 29.32
CA ARG A 218 3.05 29.06 30.48
C ARG A 218 4.55 28.82 30.63
N ILE A 219 5.37 29.74 30.12
CA ILE A 219 6.83 29.71 30.30
C ILE A 219 7.17 30.20 31.71
N SER A 220 8.03 29.44 32.38
CA SER A 220 8.94 29.95 33.41
C SER A 220 10.36 29.67 32.92
N HIS A 221 11.18 30.72 32.87
CA HIS A 221 12.57 30.75 32.41
C HIS A 221 13.49 29.74 33.12
N SER A 222 14.50 29.20 32.41
CA SER A 222 15.93 29.32 32.78
C SER A 222 16.84 28.32 32.01
N PHE A 223 17.75 28.88 31.20
CA PHE A 223 19.21 28.64 31.17
C PHE A 223 19.83 27.22 31.01
N ARG A 224 20.76 27.15 30.02
CA ARG A 224 21.98 26.31 29.83
C ARG A 224 21.98 25.10 28.87
N ASP A 225 22.91 25.24 27.91
CA ASP A 225 23.94 24.32 27.41
C ASP A 225 23.60 22.98 26.72
N ALA A 226 24.08 22.91 25.46
CA ALA A 226 24.77 21.79 24.78
C ALA A 226 23.92 20.52 24.47
N THR A 227 24.16 19.66 23.47
CA THR A 227 25.26 19.39 22.52
C THR A 227 24.64 18.63 21.32
N ILE A 228 25.25 18.73 20.14
CA ILE A 228 24.93 17.95 18.93
C ILE A 228 25.56 16.55 19.02
N THR A 229 24.74 15.50 18.87
CA THR A 229 25.02 14.18 18.25
C THR A 229 23.65 13.64 17.81
N GLY A 230 23.40 13.01 16.66
CA GLY A 230 24.22 12.23 15.74
C GLY A 230 23.54 10.86 15.55
N GLU A 231 22.84 10.70 14.42
CA GLU A 231 22.44 9.44 13.73
C GLU A 231 21.22 8.61 14.18
N GLY A 232 20.43 8.15 13.19
CA GLY A 232 19.52 6.99 13.29
C GLY A 232 18.10 7.11 12.71
N LEU A 233 17.92 7.50 11.44
CA LEU A 233 16.62 7.47 10.77
C LEU A 233 16.25 6.03 10.32
N HIS A 234 15.28 5.41 10.98
CA HIS A 234 14.54 4.25 10.47
C HIS A 234 13.08 4.70 10.27
N PHE A 235 12.67 4.89 9.02
CA PHE A 235 11.29 5.29 8.67
C PHE A 235 10.49 4.07 8.25
N GLY A 236 9.37 3.84 8.94
CA GLY A 236 8.33 2.91 8.54
C GLY A 236 7.15 3.07 9.47
N LEU A 237 6.20 3.95 9.13
CA LEU A 237 4.92 4.12 9.82
C LEU A 237 3.90 4.74 8.85
N CYS A 238 2.86 3.98 8.51
CA CYS A 238 1.57 4.52 8.11
C CYS A 238 0.92 5.09 9.38
N SER A 239 0.84 6.41 9.49
CA SER A 239 0.07 7.06 10.55
C SER A 239 -1.28 7.52 9.98
N ALA A 240 -2.35 6.90 10.48
CA ALA A 240 -3.71 7.43 10.38
C ALA A 240 -3.92 8.44 11.53
N PHE A 241 -4.43 9.62 11.17
CA PHE A 241 -4.75 10.73 12.06
C PHE A 241 -6.22 10.62 12.47
N THR A 242 -6.54 10.57 13.76
CA THR A 242 -7.89 10.89 14.23
C THR A 242 -7.86 11.57 15.60
N THR A 243 -8.42 12.76 15.61
CA THR A 243 -8.87 13.56 16.74
C THR A 243 -10.04 12.88 17.47
N THR A 244 -10.07 12.95 18.81
CA THR A 244 -11.30 12.80 19.60
C THR A 244 -11.23 13.70 20.83
N GLU A 245 -12.05 14.76 20.85
CA GLU A 245 -12.64 15.32 22.06
C GLU A 245 -13.97 14.58 22.32
N GLU A 246 -14.12 14.01 23.52
CA GLU A 246 -15.18 14.26 24.51
C GLU A 246 -14.86 13.47 25.79
#